data_AF-E3RS06-F1
#
_entry.id   AF-E3RS06-F1
#
_cell.length_a   1.000
_cell.length_b   1.000
_cell.length_c   1.000
_cell.angle_alpha   90.00
_cell.angle_beta   90.00
_cell.angle_gamma   90.00
#
_symmetry.space_group_name_H-M   'P 1'
#
loop_
_entity.id
_entity.type
_entity.pdbx_description
1 polymer ?
#
loop_
_entity_poly.entity_id
_entity_poly.type
_entity_poly.pdbx_seq_one_letter_code
_entity_poly.pdbx_strand_id
1 'polypeptide(L)'
;MSVPNSLRKLRAICIAIDVSPQRYERFIATQQNLLPKERLSVIRDVKTRWNSTHDMLERALKLQKYIDEWLKQEILLRPGSSLDSSSEDNPIAEVDFRDLKRLRLSSIEWHHLELITEMLKRFKDATSFLSQNEKPQIQYIWLMYNRLFDFLDKMTEDLDEDQENHENREWLVVVRDAAERGRSKLSKYYSRTDGDQGFLFNCATILDPTQKLTAYKDESWEPQYKHLYRGQFLTYLERYDSVE
;
A
#
# COMPACT_ATOMS: atom_id res chain seq x y z
N MET A 1 10.01 16.53 6.68
CA MET A 1 8.95 16.42 5.66
C MET A 1 8.24 15.09 5.81
N SER A 2 6.90 15.07 5.91
CA SER A 2 6.16 13.83 6.17
C SER A 2 5.67 13.12 4.90
N VAL A 3 5.71 11.79 4.86
CA VAL A 3 5.13 10.96 3.79
C VAL A 3 3.69 11.35 3.41
N PRO A 4 2.79 11.63 4.37
CA PRO A 4 1.45 12.09 4.05
C PRO A 4 1.43 13.33 3.16
N ASN A 5 2.39 14.25 3.33
CA ASN A 5 2.50 15.43 2.48
C ASN A 5 2.97 15.09 1.07
N SER A 6 4.03 14.28 0.93
CA SER A 6 4.53 13.83 -0.38
C SER A 6 3.46 13.09 -1.17
N LEU A 7 2.66 12.24 -0.51
CA LEU A 7 1.55 11.53 -1.13
C LEU A 7 0.41 12.47 -1.55
N ARG A 8 0.09 13.50 -0.75
CA ARG A 8 -0.90 14.52 -1.13
C ARG A 8 -0.44 15.34 -2.34
N LYS A 9 0.83 15.77 -2.37
CA LYS A 9 1.43 16.44 -3.54
C LYS A 9 1.30 15.57 -4.78
N LEU A 10 1.71 14.30 -4.71
CA LEU A 10 1.64 13.41 -5.86
C LEU A 10 0.20 13.21 -6.36
N ARG A 11 -0.77 12.99 -5.45
CA ARG A 11 -2.18 12.93 -5.82
C ARG A 11 -2.61 14.19 -6.56
N ALA A 12 -2.28 15.36 -6.02
CA ALA A 12 -2.61 16.64 -6.65
C ALA A 12 -1.93 16.82 -8.01
N ILE A 13 -0.70 16.36 -8.21
CA ILE A 13 -0.02 16.34 -9.51
C ILE A 13 -0.80 15.49 -10.51
N CYS A 14 -1.16 14.25 -10.16
CA CYS A 14 -1.91 13.37 -11.05
C CYS A 14 -3.26 14.00 -11.46
N ILE A 15 -3.94 14.65 -10.51
CA ILE A 15 -5.16 15.41 -10.79
C ILE A 15 -4.88 16.58 -11.75
N ALA A 16 -3.83 17.36 -11.48
CA ALA A 16 -3.48 18.53 -12.26
C ALA A 16 -3.18 18.19 -13.72
N ILE A 17 -2.55 17.05 -13.99
CA ILE A 17 -2.26 16.54 -15.33
C ILE A 17 -3.56 16.14 -16.03
N ASP A 18 -4.40 15.33 -15.39
CA ASP A 18 -5.56 14.71 -16.05
C ASP A 18 -6.77 15.65 -16.19
N VAL A 19 -6.89 16.70 -15.36
CA VAL A 19 -8.08 17.56 -15.33
C VAL A 19 -8.23 18.47 -16.55
N SER A 20 -7.15 18.70 -17.32
CA SER A 20 -7.17 19.56 -18.52
C SER A 20 -6.58 18.81 -19.72
N PRO A 21 -7.30 18.70 -20.85
CA PRO A 21 -6.79 18.07 -22.06
C PRO A 21 -5.45 18.66 -22.51
N GLN A 22 -5.30 19.99 -22.43
CA GLN A 22 -4.06 20.67 -22.81
C GLN A 22 -2.90 20.33 -21.88
N ARG A 23 -3.15 20.17 -20.58
CA ARG A 23 -2.14 19.73 -19.61
C ARG A 23 -1.72 18.29 -19.86
N TYR A 24 -2.70 17.42 -20.10
CA TYR A 24 -2.47 16.02 -20.45
C TYR A 24 -1.64 15.86 -21.73
N GLU A 25 -2.01 16.56 -22.81
CA GLU A 25 -1.28 16.53 -24.08
C GLU A 25 0.17 17.00 -23.90
N ARG A 26 0.39 18.09 -23.15
CA ARG A 26 1.75 18.55 -22.83
C ARG A 26 2.53 17.56 -21.96
N PHE A 27 1.87 16.86 -21.04
CA PHE A 27 2.51 15.78 -20.28
C PHE A 27 2.93 14.61 -21.18
N ILE A 28 2.08 14.19 -22.11
CA ILE A 28 2.45 13.17 -23.10
C ILE A 28 3.57 13.69 -24.03
N ALA A 29 3.60 15.00 -24.31
CA ALA A 29 4.64 15.62 -25.12
C ALA A 29 6.04 15.56 -24.46
N THR A 30 6.16 15.55 -23.13
CA THR A 30 7.46 15.37 -22.46
C THR A 30 8.07 13.98 -22.72
N GLN A 31 7.25 13.03 -23.18
CA GLN A 31 7.64 11.66 -23.52
C GLN A 31 7.86 11.47 -25.04
N GLN A 32 8.00 12.53 -25.83
CA GLN A 32 8.14 12.44 -27.29
C GLN A 32 9.33 11.59 -27.76
N ASN A 33 10.40 11.54 -26.97
CA ASN A 33 11.58 10.73 -27.24
C ASN A 33 11.34 9.21 -27.09
N LEU A 34 10.21 8.81 -26.51
CA LEU A 34 9.80 7.40 -26.43
C LEU A 34 8.95 6.99 -27.63
N LEU A 35 8.98 5.70 -27.94
CA LEU A 35 8.05 5.10 -28.90
C LEU A 35 6.60 5.34 -28.45
N PRO A 36 5.63 5.56 -29.36
CA PRO A 36 4.25 5.85 -28.98
C PRO A 36 3.62 4.84 -28.01
N LYS A 37 3.95 3.54 -28.15
CA LYS A 37 3.47 2.45 -27.28
C LYS A 37 4.04 2.47 -25.85
N GLU A 38 5.14 3.19 -25.64
CA GLU A 38 5.84 3.29 -24.35
C GLU A 38 5.46 4.55 -23.58
N ARG A 39 4.70 5.47 -24.19
CA ARG A 39 4.21 6.68 -23.52
C ARG A 39 3.11 6.30 -22.56
N LEU A 40 3.26 6.68 -21.30
CA LEU A 40 2.33 6.33 -20.24
C LEU A 40 1.62 7.57 -19.72
N SER A 41 0.32 7.43 -19.42
CA SER A 41 -0.41 8.41 -18.61
C SER A 41 -0.09 8.23 -17.14
N VAL A 42 -0.42 9.23 -16.32
CA VAL A 42 -0.50 9.02 -14.87
C VAL A 42 -1.69 8.10 -14.53
N ILE A 43 -1.69 7.56 -13.31
CA ILE A 43 -2.83 6.83 -12.72
C ILE A 43 -3.31 7.65 -11.52
N ARG A 44 -4.62 7.85 -11.40
CA ARG A 44 -5.20 8.52 -10.23
C ARG A 44 -5.47 7.54 -9.10
N ASP A 45 -5.16 7.97 -7.88
CA ASP A 45 -5.58 7.27 -6.68
C ASP A 45 -7.09 7.40 -6.46
N VAL A 46 -7.75 6.27 -6.17
CA VAL A 46 -9.19 6.15 -6.01
C VAL A 46 -9.50 5.53 -4.66
N LYS A 47 -10.06 6.33 -3.75
CA LYS A 47 -10.34 5.92 -2.35
C LYS A 47 -11.08 4.59 -2.20
N THR A 48 -11.93 4.22 -3.16
CA THR A 48 -12.74 2.99 -3.13
C THR A 48 -12.06 1.77 -3.73
N ARG A 49 -10.89 1.90 -4.37
CA ARG A 49 -10.15 0.79 -5.00
C ARG A 49 -8.93 0.45 -4.15
N TRP A 50 -8.90 -0.74 -3.55
CA TRP A 50 -7.93 -1.10 -2.51
C TRP A 50 -6.45 -0.93 -2.91
N ASN A 51 -6.10 -1.18 -4.17
CA ASN A 51 -4.71 -1.12 -4.66
C ASN A 51 -4.35 0.18 -5.40
N SER A 52 -5.27 1.16 -5.53
CA SER A 52 -5.04 2.33 -6.38
C SER A 52 -3.90 3.22 -5.91
N THR A 53 -3.66 3.30 -4.61
CA THR A 53 -2.55 4.11 -4.07
C THR A 53 -1.21 3.52 -4.50
N HIS A 54 -1.05 2.20 -4.41
CA HIS A 54 0.15 1.53 -4.92
C HIS A 54 0.29 1.74 -6.43
N ASP A 55 -0.78 1.53 -7.21
CA ASP A 55 -0.73 1.63 -8.67
C ASP A 55 -0.38 3.04 -9.15
N MET A 56 -0.88 4.08 -8.47
CA MET A 56 -0.49 5.47 -8.69
C MET A 56 1.00 5.67 -8.41
N LEU A 57 1.49 5.19 -7.26
CA LEU A 57 2.88 5.37 -6.87
C LEU A 57 3.86 4.65 -7.80
N GLU A 58 3.60 3.37 -8.11
CA GLU A 58 4.40 2.57 -9.03
C GLU A 58 4.47 3.25 -10.41
N ARG A 59 3.34 3.78 -10.90
CA ARG A 59 3.30 4.52 -12.17
C ARG A 59 4.06 5.84 -12.08
N ALA A 60 3.91 6.58 -10.98
CA ALA A 60 4.56 7.86 -10.79
C ALA A 60 6.09 7.74 -10.73
N LEU A 61 6.61 6.73 -10.03
CA LEU A 61 8.05 6.46 -9.98
C LEU A 61 8.63 6.16 -11.38
N LYS A 62 7.93 5.36 -12.19
CA LYS A 62 8.30 5.13 -13.60
C LYS A 62 8.28 6.41 -14.44
N LEU A 63 7.44 7.37 -14.06
CA LEU A 63 7.24 8.64 -14.76
C LEU A 63 7.97 9.84 -14.12
N GLN A 64 8.78 9.63 -13.08
CA GLN A 64 9.35 10.70 -12.25
C GLN A 64 9.97 11.82 -13.08
N LYS A 65 10.91 11.47 -13.97
CA LYS A 65 11.60 12.46 -14.83
C LYS A 65 10.64 13.28 -15.70
N TYR A 66 9.55 12.66 -16.18
CA TYR A 66 8.57 13.31 -17.04
C TYR A 66 7.61 14.20 -16.23
N ILE A 67 7.29 13.78 -15.01
CA ILE A 67 6.50 14.59 -14.06
C ILE A 67 7.27 15.84 -13.67
N ASP A 68 8.55 15.71 -13.32
CA ASP A 68 9.40 16.83 -12.92
C ASP A 68 9.59 17.83 -14.07
N GLU A 69 9.83 17.34 -15.29
CA GLU A 69 9.94 18.19 -16.48
C GLU A 69 8.61 18.89 -16.82
N TRP A 70 7.49 18.16 -16.77
CA TRP A 70 6.17 18.75 -17.01
C TRP A 70 5.82 19.84 -15.99
N LEU A 71 6.09 19.62 -14.70
CA LEU A 71 5.90 20.63 -13.66
C LEU A 71 6.74 21.88 -13.94
N LYS A 72 8.01 21.70 -14.29
CA LYS A 72 8.91 22.81 -14.65
C LYS A 72 8.34 23.64 -15.81
N GLN A 73 7.88 22.98 -16.87
CA GLN A 73 7.28 23.65 -18.03
C GLN A 73 5.98 24.39 -17.69
N GLU A 74 5.05 23.75 -16.97
CA GLU A 74 3.77 24.36 -16.61
C GLU A 74 3.92 25.57 -15.67
N ILE A 75 4.90 25.53 -14.75
CA ILE A 75 5.20 26.66 -13.86
C ILE A 75 5.71 27.86 -14.67
N LEU A 76 6.58 27.62 -15.66
CA LEU A 76 7.11 28.69 -16.53
C LEU A 76 6.02 29.32 -17.41
N LEU A 77 5.02 28.54 -17.84
CA LEU A 77 3.89 29.04 -18.63
C LEU A 77 2.91 29.92 -17.83
N ARG A 78 2.95 29.87 -16.50
CA ARG A 78 2.10 30.70 -15.61
C ARG A 78 2.94 31.46 -14.56
N PRO A 79 3.71 32.48 -14.98
CA PRO A 79 4.52 33.25 -14.03
C PRO A 79 3.69 34.03 -13.00
N GLY A 80 2.46 34.44 -13.35
CA GLY A 80 1.63 35.37 -12.56
C GLY A 80 0.41 34.79 -11.83
N SER A 81 0.25 33.47 -11.69
CA SER A 81 -0.85 32.88 -10.89
C SER A 81 -0.47 32.73 -9.40
N SER A 82 0.37 33.60 -8.88
CA SER A 82 0.52 33.79 -7.44
C SER A 82 -0.83 34.28 -6.91
N LEU A 83 -1.59 33.37 -6.29
CA LEU A 83 -2.28 33.80 -5.09
C LEU A 83 -1.17 34.23 -4.14
N ASP A 84 -0.89 35.54 -4.10
CA ASP A 84 -0.32 36.21 -2.94
C ASP A 84 -1.34 36.10 -1.80
N SER A 85 -1.51 34.89 -1.30
CA SER A 85 -2.08 34.64 0.02
C SER A 85 -0.94 34.03 0.83
N SER A 86 -0.12 34.96 1.31
CA SER A 86 0.64 34.91 2.56
C SER A 86 0.13 33.83 3.52
N SER A 87 0.94 32.77 3.68
CA SER A 87 1.10 31.93 4.88
C SER A 87 2.08 30.82 4.50
N GLU A 88 3.36 31.15 4.33
CA GLU A 88 4.42 30.13 4.22
C GLU A 88 4.54 29.27 5.49
N ASP A 89 3.92 29.70 6.61
CA ASP A 89 4.04 29.08 7.92
C ASP A 89 2.85 28.21 8.37
N ASN A 90 1.95 27.80 7.47
CA ASN A 90 0.89 26.85 7.85
C ASN A 90 1.08 25.47 7.20
N PRO A 91 1.76 24.52 7.87
CA PRO A 91 1.98 23.16 7.37
C PRO A 91 0.69 22.35 7.14
N ILE A 92 -0.47 22.90 7.51
CA ILE A 92 -1.79 22.28 7.43
C ILE A 92 -2.59 22.78 6.21
N ALA A 93 -2.09 23.79 5.48
CA ALA A 93 -2.79 24.30 4.29
C ALA A 93 -3.07 23.15 3.28
N GLU A 94 -4.33 23.04 2.85
CA GLU A 94 -4.78 21.98 1.97
C GLU A 94 -4.01 22.04 0.64
N VAL A 95 -3.47 20.90 0.19
CA VAL A 95 -2.69 20.82 -1.05
C VAL A 95 -3.62 21.05 -2.25
N ASP A 96 -3.49 22.20 -2.90
CA ASP A 96 -4.24 22.56 -4.11
C ASP A 96 -3.49 22.10 -5.38
N PHE A 97 -4.18 21.35 -6.24
CA PHE A 97 -3.66 20.90 -7.53
C PHE A 97 -3.42 22.05 -8.54
N ARG A 98 -3.92 23.25 -8.25
CA ARG A 98 -3.71 24.45 -9.06
C ARG A 98 -2.37 25.12 -8.76
N ASP A 99 -1.85 24.99 -7.53
CA ASP A 99 -0.59 25.59 -7.10
C ASP A 99 0.60 24.68 -7.43
N LEU A 100 0.96 24.62 -8.72
CA LEU A 100 2.00 23.74 -9.23
C LEU A 100 3.39 24.00 -8.60
N LYS A 101 3.66 25.21 -8.08
CA LYS A 101 4.92 25.55 -7.43
C LYS A 101 5.08 24.76 -6.12
N ARG A 102 4.02 24.67 -5.31
CA ARG A 102 4.01 23.91 -4.05
C ARG A 102 3.97 22.39 -4.25
N LEU A 103 3.60 21.93 -5.45
CA LEU A 103 3.56 20.50 -5.77
C LEU A 103 4.92 19.89 -6.07
N ARG A 104 5.98 20.68 -6.28
CA ARG A 104 7.32 20.13 -6.56
C ARG A 104 7.76 19.17 -5.45
N LEU A 105 8.13 17.97 -5.87
CA LEU A 105 8.68 16.92 -5.02
C LEU A 105 10.20 17.04 -5.02
N SER A 106 10.82 17.05 -3.85
CA SER A 106 12.27 16.94 -3.71
C SER A 106 12.75 15.50 -3.91
N SER A 107 14.07 15.30 -4.11
CA SER A 107 14.66 13.96 -4.18
C SER A 107 14.38 13.11 -2.93
N ILE A 108 14.34 13.75 -1.75
CA ILE A 108 14.01 13.08 -0.47
C ILE A 108 12.54 12.64 -0.47
N GLU A 109 11.62 13.50 -0.94
CA GLU A 109 10.20 13.12 -1.03
C GLU A 109 9.98 11.99 -2.04
N TRP A 110 10.68 12.01 -3.18
CA TRP A 110 10.63 10.90 -4.15
C TRP A 110 11.13 9.59 -3.54
N HIS A 111 12.23 9.63 -2.78
CA HIS A 111 12.75 8.46 -2.08
C HIS A 111 11.78 7.94 -1.01
N HIS A 112 11.13 8.82 -0.26
CA HIS A 112 10.06 8.41 0.67
C HIS A 112 8.90 7.71 -0.04
N LEU A 113 8.50 8.19 -1.22
CA LEU A 113 7.44 7.55 -2.02
C LEU A 113 7.88 6.17 -2.53
N GLU A 114 9.15 6.01 -2.92
CA GLU A 114 9.73 4.73 -3.32
C GLU A 114 9.65 3.69 -2.20
N LEU A 115 10.12 4.03 -1.00
CA LEU A 115 10.08 3.15 0.18
C LEU A 115 8.66 2.69 0.52
N ILE A 116 7.70 3.61 0.51
CA ILE A 116 6.28 3.29 0.76
C ILE A 116 5.69 2.43 -0.37
N THR A 117 6.13 2.61 -1.61
CA THR A 117 5.68 1.80 -2.74
C THR A 117 6.09 0.34 -2.58
N GLU A 118 7.35 0.10 -2.22
CA GLU A 118 7.84 -1.27 -1.97
C GLU A 118 7.12 -1.92 -0.78
N MET A 119 6.83 -1.17 0.29
CA MET A 119 6.01 -1.68 1.39
C MET A 119 4.60 -2.06 0.92
N LEU A 120 3.92 -1.17 0.18
CA LEU A 120 2.55 -1.41 -0.30
C LEU A 120 2.45 -2.53 -1.33
N LYS A 121 3.54 -2.84 -2.04
CA LYS A 121 3.58 -3.91 -3.04
C LYS A 121 3.22 -5.26 -2.46
N ARG A 122 3.72 -5.59 -1.26
CA ARG A 122 3.39 -6.85 -0.57
C ARG A 122 1.91 -6.96 -0.22
N PHE A 123 1.29 -5.85 0.17
CA PHE A 123 -0.15 -5.79 0.43
C PHE A 123 -0.96 -5.92 -0.86
N LYS A 124 -0.51 -5.30 -1.96
CA LYS A 124 -1.15 -5.45 -3.27
C LYS A 124 -1.08 -6.89 -3.75
N ASP A 125 0.06 -7.56 -3.62
CA ASP A 125 0.24 -8.96 -4.02
C ASP A 125 -0.69 -9.88 -3.21
N ALA A 126 -0.70 -9.72 -1.88
CA ALA A 126 -1.58 -10.46 -0.98
C ALA A 126 -3.07 -10.27 -1.32
N THR A 127 -3.48 -9.01 -1.53
CA THR A 127 -4.87 -8.68 -1.87
C THR A 127 -5.25 -9.24 -3.24
N SER A 128 -4.34 -9.15 -4.21
CA SER A 128 -4.57 -9.68 -5.57
C SER A 128 -4.68 -11.20 -5.56
N PHE A 129 -3.89 -11.89 -4.75
CA PHE A 129 -3.98 -13.34 -4.56
C PHE A 129 -5.32 -13.74 -3.93
N LEU A 130 -5.70 -13.11 -2.81
CA LEU A 130 -6.93 -13.43 -2.09
C LEU A 130 -8.22 -13.04 -2.85
N SER A 131 -8.12 -12.14 -3.83
CA SER A 131 -9.26 -11.69 -4.64
C SER A 131 -9.53 -12.56 -5.88
N GLN A 132 -8.71 -13.59 -6.12
CA GLN A 132 -8.93 -14.51 -7.25
C GLN A 132 -10.18 -15.37 -7.01
N ASN A 133 -10.91 -15.67 -8.08
CA ASN A 133 -12.17 -16.42 -8.03
C ASN A 133 -12.08 -17.80 -8.72
N GLU A 134 -10.93 -18.16 -9.28
CA GLU A 134 -10.73 -19.46 -9.95
C GLU A 134 -10.66 -20.63 -8.95
N LYS A 135 -10.22 -20.35 -7.72
CA LYS A 135 -10.05 -21.33 -6.64
C LYS A 135 -10.50 -20.73 -5.32
N PRO A 136 -10.97 -21.54 -4.35
CA PRO A 136 -11.17 -21.07 -2.99
C PRO A 136 -9.87 -20.44 -2.46
N GLN A 137 -9.98 -19.27 -1.82
CA GLN A 137 -8.85 -18.55 -1.23
C GLN A 137 -8.95 -18.43 0.29
N ILE A 138 -10.11 -18.77 0.86
CA ILE A 138 -10.42 -18.55 2.28
C ILE A 138 -9.49 -19.35 3.21
N GLN A 139 -8.96 -20.48 2.76
CA GLN A 139 -7.99 -21.31 3.48
C GLN A 139 -6.59 -20.68 3.60
N TYR A 140 -6.30 -19.63 2.83
CA TYR A 140 -5.01 -18.94 2.89
C TYR A 140 -5.04 -17.66 3.73
N ILE A 141 -6.19 -17.32 4.32
CA ILE A 141 -6.38 -16.04 5.02
C ILE A 141 -5.38 -15.89 6.18
N TRP A 142 -5.32 -16.84 7.10
CA TRP A 142 -4.39 -16.77 8.22
C TRP A 142 -2.93 -16.84 7.80
N LEU A 143 -2.58 -17.70 6.84
CA LEU A 143 -1.23 -17.75 6.27
C LEU A 143 -0.82 -16.39 5.68
N MET A 144 -1.75 -15.73 4.97
CA MET A 144 -1.47 -14.42 4.37
C MET A 144 -1.30 -13.34 5.45
N TYR A 145 -2.11 -13.36 6.51
CA TYR A 145 -1.93 -12.46 7.64
C TYR A 145 -0.56 -12.65 8.29
N ASN A 146 -0.16 -13.89 8.61
CA ASN A 146 1.14 -14.18 9.22
C ASN A 146 2.29 -13.70 8.32
N ARG A 147 2.25 -14.02 7.02
CA ARG A 147 3.25 -13.53 6.05
C ARG A 147 3.36 -12.00 6.01
N LEU A 148 2.24 -11.29 6.13
CA LEU A 148 2.25 -9.82 6.15
C LEU A 148 2.75 -9.27 7.49
N PHE A 149 2.45 -9.93 8.62
CA PHE A 149 3.04 -9.58 9.91
C PHE A 149 4.55 -9.79 9.92
N ASP A 150 5.02 -10.97 9.50
CA ASP A 150 6.45 -11.29 9.41
C ASP A 150 7.18 -10.30 8.50
N PHE A 151 6.56 -9.91 7.37
CA PHE A 151 7.11 -8.89 6.49
C PHE A 151 7.29 -7.54 7.19
N LEU A 152 6.28 -7.07 7.92
CA LEU A 152 6.35 -5.79 8.63
C LEU A 152 7.35 -5.83 9.79
N ASP A 153 7.42 -6.95 10.51
CA ASP A 153 8.32 -7.15 11.64
C ASP A 153 9.76 -7.18 11.14
N LYS A 154 10.05 -8.00 10.11
CA LYS A 154 11.35 -8.01 9.45
C LYS A 154 11.74 -6.64 8.89
N MET A 155 10.81 -5.94 8.23
CA MET A 155 11.08 -4.59 7.72
C MET A 155 11.43 -3.62 8.85
N THR A 156 10.95 -3.84 10.08
CA THR A 156 11.29 -3.01 11.24
C THR A 156 12.63 -3.41 11.85
N GLU A 157 12.92 -4.71 11.93
CA GLU A 157 14.19 -5.27 12.41
C GLU A 157 15.37 -4.84 11.53
N ASP A 158 15.25 -4.98 10.20
CA ASP A 158 16.27 -4.57 9.23
C ASP A 158 16.64 -3.08 9.42
N LEU A 159 15.67 -2.22 9.77
CA LEU A 159 15.90 -0.79 10.03
C LEU A 159 16.61 -0.52 11.35
N ASP A 160 16.48 -1.42 12.34
CA ASP A 160 17.12 -1.29 13.64
C ASP A 160 18.61 -1.68 13.57
N GLU A 161 18.96 -2.65 12.72
CA GLU A 161 20.34 -2.99 12.38
C GLU A 161 21.04 -1.84 11.62
N ASP A 162 20.33 -1.19 10.71
CA ASP A 162 20.85 -0.04 9.94
C ASP A 162 21.07 1.24 10.79
N GLN A 163 20.55 1.31 12.04
CA GLN A 163 20.71 2.49 12.90
C GLN A 163 22.17 2.78 13.31
N GLU A 164 23.06 1.80 13.18
CA GLU A 164 24.48 1.96 13.52
C GLU A 164 25.25 2.82 12.48
N ASN A 165 24.70 3.04 11.29
CA ASN A 165 25.28 3.89 10.24
C ASN A 165 24.62 5.28 10.20
N HIS A 166 25.40 6.32 10.51
CA HIS A 166 24.90 7.61 10.99
C HIS A 166 24.51 8.67 9.93
N GLU A 167 24.42 8.35 8.64
CA GLU A 167 24.16 9.36 7.60
C GLU A 167 22.71 9.31 7.08
N ASN A 168 21.93 10.31 7.51
CA ASN A 168 20.59 10.68 7.03
C ASN A 168 19.40 9.74 7.41
N ARG A 169 18.89 9.93 8.64
CA ARG A 169 17.88 9.06 9.30
C ARG A 169 16.40 9.41 9.11
N GLU A 170 16.04 10.41 8.30
CA GLU A 170 14.63 10.84 8.20
C GLU A 170 13.74 9.73 7.61
N TRP A 171 14.25 8.98 6.64
CA TRP A 171 13.51 7.90 5.98
C TRP A 171 13.30 6.67 6.88
N LEU A 172 14.25 6.38 7.79
CA LEU A 172 14.12 5.27 8.76
C LEU A 172 12.90 5.46 9.66
N VAL A 173 12.73 6.67 10.20
CA VAL A 173 11.59 7.03 11.05
C VAL A 173 10.28 6.92 10.27
N VAL A 174 10.28 7.39 9.02
CA VAL A 174 9.13 7.34 8.13
C VAL A 174 8.68 5.90 7.88
N VAL A 175 9.60 5.01 7.54
CA VAL A 175 9.28 3.61 7.24
C VAL A 175 8.78 2.90 8.49
N ARG A 176 9.43 3.11 9.64
CA ARG A 176 9.02 2.54 10.93
C ARG A 176 7.60 2.94 11.32
N ASP A 177 7.31 4.24 11.30
CA ASP A 177 6.00 4.79 11.64
C ASP A 177 4.91 4.33 10.62
N ALA A 178 5.28 4.11 9.36
CA ALA A 178 4.39 3.49 8.37
C ALA A 178 4.14 2.00 8.66
N ALA A 179 5.17 1.24 8.99
CA ALA A 179 5.10 -0.18 9.31
C ALA A 179 4.29 -0.44 10.59
N GLU A 180 4.52 0.31 11.66
CA GLU A 180 3.79 0.22 12.93
C GLU A 180 2.29 0.49 12.73
N ARG A 181 1.93 1.52 11.96
CA ARG A 181 0.53 1.81 11.61
C ARG A 181 -0.06 0.72 10.72
N GLY A 182 0.70 0.22 9.76
CA GLY A 182 0.32 -0.91 8.92
C GLY A 182 0.00 -2.14 9.76
N ARG A 183 0.89 -2.48 10.70
CA ARG A 183 0.76 -3.60 11.64
C ARG A 183 -0.48 -3.44 12.53
N SER A 184 -0.66 -2.26 13.11
CA SER A 184 -1.84 -1.93 13.93
C SER A 184 -3.15 -2.10 13.16
N LYS A 185 -3.17 -1.65 11.90
CA LYS A 185 -4.33 -1.79 11.02
C LYS A 185 -4.59 -3.25 10.64
N LEU A 186 -3.53 -4.01 10.36
CA LEU A 186 -3.59 -5.43 10.02
C LEU A 186 -4.11 -6.25 11.21
N SER A 187 -3.59 -6.01 12.42
CA SER A 187 -4.05 -6.61 13.68
C SER A 187 -5.54 -6.39 13.94
N LYS A 188 -6.04 -5.17 13.71
CA LYS A 188 -7.47 -4.85 13.83
C LYS A 188 -8.37 -5.71 12.93
N TYR A 189 -7.92 -6.07 11.72
CA TYR A 189 -8.71 -6.91 10.83
C TYR A 189 -8.47 -8.40 11.06
N TYR A 190 -7.25 -8.78 11.46
CA TYR A 190 -6.93 -10.13 11.88
C TYR A 190 -7.81 -10.57 13.06
N SER A 191 -8.04 -9.71 14.06
CA SER A 191 -8.91 -10.03 15.20
C SER A 191 -10.38 -10.28 14.82
N ARG A 192 -10.81 -9.89 13.60
CA ARG A 192 -12.15 -10.21 13.08
C ARG A 192 -12.22 -11.61 12.47
N THR A 193 -11.08 -12.27 12.30
CA THR A 193 -10.99 -13.67 11.86
C THR A 193 -10.99 -14.66 13.03
N ASP A 194 -11.27 -14.17 14.24
CA ASP A 194 -11.41 -14.96 15.46
C ASP A 194 -12.88 -15.06 15.90
N GLY A 195 -13.18 -15.82 16.95
CA GLY A 195 -14.52 -16.02 17.50
C GLY A 195 -15.47 -16.73 16.53
N ASP A 196 -16.73 -16.28 16.48
CA ASP A 196 -17.78 -16.92 15.67
C ASP A 196 -17.46 -16.90 14.16
N GLN A 197 -16.76 -15.86 13.68
CA GLN A 197 -16.32 -15.75 12.28
C GLN A 197 -15.07 -16.60 12.01
N GLY A 198 -14.25 -16.84 13.04
CA GLY A 198 -13.05 -17.68 12.97
C GLY A 198 -13.34 -19.14 12.66
N PHE A 199 -14.53 -19.62 13.02
CA PHE A 199 -14.96 -20.99 12.70
C PHE A 199 -14.92 -21.30 11.20
N LEU A 200 -15.32 -20.35 10.34
CA LEU A 200 -15.32 -20.55 8.89
C LEU A 200 -13.89 -20.64 8.33
N PHE A 201 -13.00 -19.74 8.76
CA PHE A 201 -11.59 -19.74 8.37
C PHE A 201 -10.88 -21.00 8.86
N ASN A 202 -11.19 -21.44 10.08
CA ASN A 202 -10.71 -22.69 10.64
C ASN A 202 -11.12 -23.89 9.79
N CYS A 203 -12.41 -24.05 9.51
CA CYS A 203 -12.91 -25.17 8.70
C CYS A 203 -12.27 -25.18 7.31
N ALA A 204 -12.21 -24.02 6.64
CA ALA A 204 -11.55 -23.89 5.35
C ALA A 204 -10.08 -24.34 5.39
N THR A 205 -9.35 -23.96 6.43
CA THR A 205 -7.93 -24.30 6.61
C THR A 205 -7.74 -25.80 6.85
N ILE A 206 -8.57 -26.42 7.68
CA ILE A 206 -8.51 -27.88 7.96
C ILE A 206 -8.90 -28.69 6.72
N LEU A 207 -9.89 -28.22 5.96
CA LEU A 207 -10.36 -28.88 4.74
C LEU A 207 -9.39 -28.76 3.57
N ASP A 208 -8.40 -27.86 3.63
CA ASP A 208 -7.33 -27.79 2.64
C ASP A 208 -6.41 -29.01 2.79
N PRO A 209 -6.37 -29.93 1.80
CA PRO A 209 -5.56 -31.14 1.89
C PRO A 209 -4.05 -30.85 1.93
N THR A 210 -3.61 -29.66 1.52
CA THR A 210 -2.21 -29.25 1.55
C THR A 210 -1.74 -28.78 2.93
N GLN A 211 -2.67 -28.30 3.77
CA GLN A 211 -2.36 -27.73 5.10
C GLN A 211 -2.91 -28.59 6.24
N LYS A 212 -4.15 -29.09 6.15
CA LYS A 212 -4.81 -29.90 7.19
C LYS A 212 -4.58 -29.31 8.60
N LEU A 213 -4.13 -30.15 9.54
CA LEU A 213 -3.78 -29.75 10.90
C LEU A 213 -2.32 -29.27 11.04
N THR A 214 -1.51 -29.25 9.98
CA THR A 214 -0.12 -28.78 10.06
C THR A 214 -0.02 -27.27 10.12
N ALA A 215 -1.02 -26.54 9.62
CA ALA A 215 -1.11 -25.09 9.76
C ALA A 215 -1.00 -24.60 11.21
N TYR A 216 -1.50 -25.40 12.17
CA TYR A 216 -1.49 -25.09 13.61
C TYR A 216 -0.31 -25.69 14.38
N LYS A 217 0.70 -26.23 13.68
CA LYS A 217 1.95 -26.70 14.30
C LYS A 217 3.03 -25.62 14.31
N ASP A 218 2.80 -24.51 13.62
CA ASP A 218 3.70 -23.38 13.53
C ASP A 218 3.80 -22.65 14.89
N GLU A 219 4.98 -22.10 15.21
CA GLU A 219 5.25 -21.41 16.48
C GLU A 219 4.39 -20.15 16.67
N SER A 220 3.84 -19.61 15.58
CA SER A 220 2.88 -18.49 15.63
C SER A 220 1.55 -18.83 16.30
N TRP A 221 1.25 -20.11 16.55
CA TRP A 221 0.03 -20.55 17.22
C TRP A 221 0.29 -21.02 18.65
N GLU A 222 -0.46 -20.46 19.60
CA GLU A 222 -0.47 -21.03 20.96
C GLU A 222 -1.04 -22.46 20.92
N PRO A 223 -0.46 -23.42 21.66
CA PRO A 223 -0.86 -24.83 21.63
C PRO A 223 -2.37 -25.06 21.85
N GLN A 224 -3.01 -24.19 22.63
CA GLN A 224 -4.44 -24.22 22.94
C GLN A 224 -5.33 -24.03 21.71
N TYR A 225 -4.93 -23.21 20.73
CA TYR A 225 -5.73 -22.97 19.53
C TYR A 225 -5.86 -24.21 18.65
N LYS A 226 -4.80 -25.02 18.56
CA LYS A 226 -4.86 -26.28 17.81
C LYS A 226 -5.92 -27.24 18.38
N HIS A 227 -6.00 -27.34 19.71
CA HIS A 227 -7.02 -28.16 20.37
C HIS A 227 -8.42 -27.60 20.17
N LEU A 228 -8.59 -26.28 20.34
CA LEU A 228 -9.84 -25.57 20.13
C LEU A 228 -10.36 -25.76 18.69
N TYR A 229 -9.54 -25.47 17.71
CA TYR A 229 -9.89 -25.51 16.29
C TYR A 229 -10.16 -26.93 15.78
N ARG A 230 -9.38 -27.91 16.24
CA ARG A 230 -9.68 -29.32 15.97
C ARG A 230 -11.02 -29.73 16.57
N GLY A 231 -11.29 -29.33 17.83
CA GLY A 231 -12.55 -29.61 18.51
C GLY A 231 -13.75 -29.03 17.75
N GLN A 232 -13.67 -27.74 17.37
CA GLN A 232 -14.69 -27.07 16.56
C GLN A 232 -14.99 -27.82 15.26
N PHE A 233 -13.96 -28.27 14.55
CA PHE A 233 -14.14 -29.03 13.30
C PHE A 233 -14.78 -30.40 13.52
N LEU A 234 -14.40 -31.12 14.58
CA LEU A 234 -15.02 -32.41 14.92
C LEU A 234 -16.50 -32.24 15.27
N THR A 235 -16.85 -31.25 16.10
CA THR A 235 -18.25 -30.92 16.42
C THR A 235 -19.06 -30.54 15.18
N TYR A 236 -18.42 -29.96 14.17
CA TYR A 236 -19.07 -29.70 12.88
C TYR A 236 -19.35 -30.98 12.10
N LEU A 237 -18.40 -31.93 12.06
CA LEU A 237 -18.56 -33.21 11.39
C LEU A 237 -19.65 -34.08 12.02
N GLU A 238 -19.82 -34.04 13.34
CA GLU A 238 -20.87 -34.78 14.06
C GLU A 238 -22.29 -34.48 13.55
N ARG A 239 -22.51 -33.31 12.94
CA ARG A 239 -23.79 -32.95 12.29
C ARG A 239 -24.11 -33.78 11.06
N TYR A 240 -23.10 -34.37 10.43
CA TYR A 240 -23.25 -35.23 9.26
C TYR A 240 -23.29 -36.70 9.65
N ASP A 241 -22.66 -37.07 10.77
CA ASP A 241 -22.69 -38.44 11.31
C ASP A 241 -24.04 -38.81 11.95
N SER A 242 -24.87 -37.82 12.29
CA SER A 242 -26.18 -37.99 12.94
C SER A 242 -27.38 -38.07 11.97
N VAL A 243 -27.12 -38.15 10.66
CA VAL A 243 -28.14 -38.17 9.59
C VAL A 243 -28.23 -39.56 8.92
N GLU A 244 -27.62 -40.60 9.50
CA GLU A 244 -27.84 -42.01 9.10
C GLU A 244 -28.97 -42.69 9.89
#